data_AF-A0A3S0XQ53-F1
#
_entry.id   AF-A0A3S0XQ53-F1
#
_cell.length_a   1.000
_cell.length_b   1.000
_cell.length_c   1.000
_cell.angle_alpha   90.00
_cell.angle_beta   90.00
_cell.angle_gamma   90.00
#
_symmetry.space_group_name_H-M   'P 1'
#
loop_
_entity.id
_entity.type
_entity.pdbx_description
1 polymer ?
#
loop_
_entity_poly.entity_id
_entity_poly.type
_entity_poly.pdbx_seq_one_letter_code
_entity_poly.pdbx_strand_id
1 'polypeptide(L)'
;MAKDGPVKKDVGMVTATPIQTANFNADGGNETMKAPSNASDVDRELEHVNALMRKSLNATDQWPAHAASLYHLETGGSQLRARLALLSGMAFKSSSAHRIAAAAASELIHNASLVHDDLCDGDSERRGQPSVWKRDNRGVALCTGDLLLTAAFRAALYSDQPKNSLALVQLLTERSGQVIAGQSIELASRGSNDIDFQRTTHHQRLVPSFTKYLQATLAKTAPLIALPLEAAALGGNITERQCEQLQRFAEAVGLAYQIIDDLDDLDSPCSQHLQPDHYHCYHAWPRHWPVRPQQLANPASQAMRRATRHASAALSRGDALIQRFPETLGVALKEVLATLRRRLDKHQMTMAAYADQSSEPHQGIYAMTGQAL
;
A
#
# COMPACT_ATOMS: atom_id res chain seq x y z
N MET A 1 12.70 21.92 -52.74
CA MET A 1 12.54 22.97 -51.71
C MET A 1 11.27 22.60 -50.94
N ALA A 2 11.40 21.86 -49.83
CA ALA A 2 11.41 22.37 -48.44
C ALA A 2 10.05 22.98 -48.05
N LYS A 3 9.35 22.65 -46.95
CA LYS A 3 9.52 21.72 -45.82
C LYS A 3 8.14 21.70 -45.14
N ASP A 4 7.52 20.53 -44.94
CA ASP A 4 6.47 20.36 -43.92
C ASP A 4 6.99 19.34 -42.91
N GLY A 5 7.44 19.84 -41.76
CA GLY A 5 7.90 19.03 -40.64
C GLY A 5 6.73 18.68 -39.72
N PRO A 6 6.73 17.51 -39.06
CA PRO A 6 5.72 17.19 -38.08
C PRO A 6 5.97 18.00 -36.81
N VAL A 7 4.95 18.74 -36.37
CA VAL A 7 4.90 19.42 -35.07
C VAL A 7 4.93 18.34 -33.99
N LYS A 8 6.10 18.09 -33.40
CA LYS A 8 6.22 17.44 -32.11
C LYS A 8 5.56 18.36 -31.08
N LYS A 9 4.37 17.99 -30.61
CA LYS A 9 3.87 18.50 -29.33
C LYS A 9 4.61 17.74 -28.24
N ASP A 10 5.66 18.37 -27.72
CA ASP A 10 6.18 18.04 -26.40
C ASP A 10 5.06 18.28 -25.40
N VAL A 11 4.42 17.19 -24.97
CA VAL A 11 3.51 17.21 -23.83
C VAL A 11 4.39 17.23 -22.61
N GLY A 12 4.46 18.40 -21.97
CA GLY A 12 5.12 18.61 -20.69
C GLY A 12 4.65 17.56 -19.69
N MET A 13 5.58 16.71 -19.29
CA MET A 13 5.42 15.63 -18.33
C MET A 13 5.25 16.26 -16.95
N VAL A 14 3.99 16.37 -16.49
CA VAL A 14 3.69 16.63 -15.08
C VAL A 14 3.82 15.29 -14.38
N THR A 15 4.86 15.16 -13.56
CA THR A 15 5.17 13.97 -12.77
C THR A 15 4.06 13.73 -11.75
N ALA A 16 3.12 12.84 -12.07
CA ALA A 16 2.25 12.22 -11.09
C ALA A 16 3.10 11.31 -10.21
N THR A 17 3.04 11.53 -8.90
CA THR A 17 3.76 10.74 -7.88
C THR A 17 3.14 9.35 -7.81
N PRO A 18 3.95 8.28 -7.88
CA PRO A 18 3.43 6.92 -7.78
C PRO A 18 2.98 6.62 -6.36
N ILE A 19 1.70 6.28 -6.18
CA ILE A 19 1.21 5.77 -4.90
C ILE A 19 1.53 4.29 -4.85
N GLN A 20 2.59 3.96 -4.13
CA GLN A 20 3.12 2.61 -4.03
C GLN A 20 2.22 1.72 -3.16
N THR A 21 1.18 1.13 -3.73
CA THR A 21 0.51 0.04 -3.03
C THR A 21 1.45 -1.16 -2.87
N ALA A 22 1.74 -1.46 -1.60
CA ALA A 22 2.35 -2.66 -1.04
C ALA A 22 3.68 -3.13 -1.67
N ASN A 23 4.77 -2.45 -1.34
CA ASN A 23 6.10 -3.07 -1.32
C ASN A 23 6.53 -3.34 0.13
N PHE A 24 6.21 -4.55 0.61
CA PHE A 24 6.82 -5.13 1.82
C PHE A 24 8.21 -5.74 1.55
N ASN A 25 8.81 -5.46 0.40
CA ASN A 25 10.11 -6.03 0.06
C ASN A 25 11.25 -5.13 0.53
N ALA A 26 12.06 -5.72 1.41
CA ALA A 26 13.40 -5.29 1.71
C ALA A 26 14.28 -5.46 0.46
N ASP A 27 14.99 -4.39 0.10
CA ASP A 27 16.15 -4.46 -0.75
C ASP A 27 17.34 -4.96 0.10
N GLY A 28 18.01 -6.03 -0.38
CA GLY A 28 19.30 -6.50 0.14
C GLY A 28 19.30 -7.83 0.89
N GLY A 29 20.02 -8.81 0.34
CA GLY A 29 20.67 -9.88 1.11
C GLY A 29 20.08 -11.28 0.94
N ASN A 30 20.68 -12.05 0.03
CA ASN A 30 20.51 -13.50 -0.03
C ASN A 30 21.24 -14.14 1.18
N GLU A 31 20.60 -14.14 2.35
CA GLU A 31 21.05 -14.95 3.50
C GLU A 31 19.94 -15.94 3.88
N THR A 32 20.21 -17.20 3.58
CA THR A 32 19.40 -18.35 3.93
C THR A 32 19.29 -18.50 5.45
N MET A 33 18.24 -17.92 6.05
CA MET A 33 17.82 -18.25 7.41
C MET A 33 17.08 -19.59 7.41
N LYS A 34 17.37 -20.44 8.41
CA LYS A 34 16.66 -21.71 8.64
C LYS A 34 15.17 -21.45 8.79
N ALA A 35 14.41 -21.93 7.81
CA ALA A 35 12.97 -21.77 7.78
C ALA A 35 12.32 -22.50 8.98
N PRO A 36 11.27 -21.91 9.62
CA PRO A 36 10.52 -22.60 10.67
C PRO A 36 9.98 -23.93 10.13
N SER A 37 9.69 -24.91 11.00
CA SER A 37 9.22 -26.26 10.62
C SER A 37 8.01 -26.28 9.68
N ASN A 38 7.24 -25.18 9.63
CA ASN A 38 6.05 -25.02 8.81
C ASN A 38 6.31 -24.31 7.48
N ALA A 39 7.53 -23.83 7.21
CA ALA A 39 7.82 -23.12 5.97
C ALA A 39 7.66 -24.00 4.73
N SER A 40 8.07 -25.28 4.82
CA SER A 40 7.83 -26.26 3.76
C SER A 40 6.34 -26.52 3.52
N ASP A 41 5.51 -26.42 4.56
CA ASP A 41 4.06 -26.54 4.43
C ASP A 41 3.43 -25.30 3.81
N VAL A 42 3.89 -24.10 4.20
CA VAL A 42 3.44 -22.83 3.63
C VAL A 42 3.78 -22.75 2.15
N ASP A 43 5.01 -23.10 1.76
CA ASP A 43 5.43 -23.04 0.35
C ASP A 43 4.63 -24.04 -0.52
N ARG A 44 4.37 -25.25 0.00
CA ARG A 44 3.50 -26.23 -0.66
C ARG A 44 2.06 -25.75 -0.78
N GLU A 45 1.48 -25.15 0.27
CA GLU A 45 0.12 -24.58 0.18
C GLU A 45 0.09 -23.36 -0.75
N LEU A 46 1.18 -22.59 -0.85
CA LEU A 46 1.29 -21.43 -1.73
C LEU A 46 1.24 -21.81 -3.22
N GLU A 47 1.80 -22.95 -3.61
CA GLU A 47 1.63 -23.49 -4.97
C GLU A 47 0.15 -23.74 -5.30
N HIS A 48 -0.60 -24.30 -4.35
CA HIS A 48 -2.05 -24.51 -4.50
C HIS A 48 -2.83 -23.19 -4.52
N VAL A 49 -2.40 -22.19 -3.74
CA VAL A 49 -2.95 -20.83 -3.80
C VAL A 49 -2.77 -20.24 -5.19
N ASN A 50 -1.57 -20.34 -5.77
CA ASN A 50 -1.26 -19.84 -7.11
C ASN A 50 -2.10 -20.52 -8.19
N ALA A 51 -2.22 -21.85 -8.10
CA ALA A 51 -3.08 -22.61 -9.01
C ALA A 51 -4.56 -22.21 -8.87
N LEU A 52 -5.05 -22.00 -7.63
CA LEU A 52 -6.42 -21.58 -7.38
C LEU A 52 -6.71 -20.16 -7.88
N MET A 53 -5.77 -19.23 -7.73
CA MET A 53 -5.91 -17.87 -8.27
C MET A 53 -6.11 -17.89 -9.79
N ARG A 54 -5.24 -18.62 -10.51
CA ARG A 54 -5.33 -18.77 -11.97
C ARG A 54 -6.64 -19.46 -12.38
N LYS A 55 -7.01 -20.54 -11.71
CA LYS A 55 -8.27 -21.26 -11.95
C LYS A 55 -9.50 -20.38 -11.71
N SER A 56 -9.44 -19.45 -10.75
CA SER A 56 -10.57 -18.62 -10.36
C SER A 56 -10.86 -17.47 -11.33
N LEU A 57 -9.92 -17.12 -12.22
CA LEU A 57 -10.18 -16.16 -13.30
C LEU A 57 -11.32 -16.63 -14.21
N ASN A 58 -11.45 -17.96 -14.42
CA ASN A 58 -12.60 -18.60 -15.07
C ASN A 58 -13.03 -17.92 -16.38
N ALA A 59 -12.07 -17.56 -17.21
CA ALA A 59 -12.28 -17.04 -18.56
C ALA A 59 -11.24 -17.66 -19.52
N THR A 60 -11.43 -17.46 -20.82
CA THR A 60 -10.48 -17.98 -21.83
C THR A 60 -9.26 -17.08 -21.92
N ASP A 61 -8.06 -17.66 -22.07
CA ASP A 61 -6.79 -16.93 -22.21
C ASP A 61 -6.75 -15.92 -23.37
N GLN A 62 -7.61 -16.12 -24.37
CA GLN A 62 -7.76 -15.22 -25.53
C GLN A 62 -8.42 -13.88 -25.17
N TRP A 63 -9.08 -13.78 -24.01
CA TRP A 63 -9.76 -12.55 -23.61
C TRP A 63 -8.75 -11.55 -23.02
N PRO A 64 -8.77 -10.27 -23.45
CA PRO A 64 -7.73 -9.30 -23.07
C PRO A 64 -7.54 -9.16 -21.55
N ALA A 65 -8.63 -9.07 -20.79
CA ALA A 65 -8.57 -8.96 -19.33
C ALA A 65 -7.96 -10.21 -18.67
N HIS A 66 -8.23 -11.40 -19.21
CA HIS A 66 -7.66 -12.64 -18.68
C HIS A 66 -6.15 -12.71 -18.93
N ALA A 67 -5.72 -12.43 -20.16
CA ALA A 67 -4.29 -12.36 -20.51
C ALA A 67 -3.55 -11.30 -19.68
N ALA A 68 -4.19 -10.16 -19.39
CA ALA A 68 -3.66 -9.13 -18.51
C ALA A 68 -3.60 -9.55 -17.04
N SER A 69 -4.61 -10.26 -16.54
CA SER A 69 -4.56 -10.84 -15.18
C SER A 69 -3.40 -11.83 -15.04
N LEU A 70 -3.20 -12.73 -16.00
CA LEU A 70 -2.09 -13.69 -15.97
C LEU A 70 -0.74 -12.98 -15.97
N TYR A 71 -0.55 -12.00 -16.85
CA TYR A 71 0.65 -11.17 -16.85
C TYR A 71 0.91 -10.50 -15.52
N HIS A 72 -0.11 -9.82 -14.95
CA HIS A 72 0.05 -9.12 -13.68
C HIS A 72 0.47 -10.08 -12.56
N LEU A 73 -0.15 -11.25 -12.49
CA LEU A 73 0.20 -12.29 -11.51
C LEU A 73 1.59 -12.91 -11.75
N GLU A 74 2.10 -12.90 -12.98
CA GLU A 74 3.42 -13.41 -13.36
C GLU A 74 4.58 -12.43 -13.12
N THR A 75 4.28 -11.13 -12.98
CA THR A 75 5.30 -10.11 -12.62
C THR A 75 5.92 -10.33 -11.22
N GLY A 76 5.47 -11.33 -10.48
CA GLY A 76 6.02 -11.73 -9.19
C GLY A 76 5.37 -11.01 -8.01
N GLY A 77 6.15 -10.74 -6.96
CA GLY A 77 5.66 -10.18 -5.70
C GLY A 77 5.89 -11.13 -4.53
N SER A 78 5.90 -10.59 -3.30
CA SER A 78 6.20 -11.39 -2.10
C SER A 78 5.09 -12.34 -1.68
N GLN A 79 3.88 -12.17 -2.23
CA GLN A 79 2.68 -12.90 -1.88
C GLN A 79 2.42 -12.88 -0.37
N LEU A 80 2.75 -11.74 0.26
CA LEU A 80 2.72 -11.60 1.71
C LEU A 80 1.32 -11.89 2.25
N ARG A 81 0.24 -11.48 1.57
CA ARG A 81 -1.13 -11.68 2.05
C ARG A 81 -1.51 -13.14 1.98
N ALA A 82 -1.18 -13.84 0.90
CA ALA A 82 -1.33 -15.29 0.83
C ALA A 82 -0.57 -15.99 1.97
N ARG A 83 0.71 -15.65 2.20
CA ARG A 83 1.52 -16.25 3.27
C ARG A 83 0.93 -15.98 4.66
N LEU A 84 0.51 -14.75 4.94
CA LEU A 84 -0.14 -14.37 6.20
C LEU A 84 -1.45 -15.13 6.42
N ALA A 85 -2.25 -15.32 5.37
CA ALA A 85 -3.47 -16.10 5.44
C ALA A 85 -3.18 -17.57 5.79
N LEU A 86 -2.23 -18.21 5.09
CA LEU A 86 -1.84 -19.59 5.37
C LEU A 86 -1.37 -19.74 6.83
N LEU A 87 -0.48 -18.87 7.30
CA LEU A 87 0.04 -18.88 8.66
C LEU A 87 -1.05 -18.61 9.72
N SER A 88 -1.96 -17.68 9.46
CA SER A 88 -3.09 -17.39 10.35
C SER A 88 -4.01 -18.60 10.47
N GLY A 89 -4.43 -19.18 9.35
CA GLY A 89 -5.28 -20.36 9.41
C GLY A 89 -4.59 -21.58 10.03
N MET A 90 -3.27 -21.73 9.87
CA MET A 90 -2.51 -22.79 10.56
C MET A 90 -2.53 -22.56 12.08
N ALA A 91 -2.33 -21.31 12.52
CA ALA A 91 -2.37 -20.92 13.92
C ALA A 91 -3.75 -21.16 14.57
N PHE A 92 -4.83 -20.99 13.80
CA PHE A 92 -6.21 -21.22 14.24
C PHE A 92 -6.80 -22.58 13.80
N LYS A 93 -5.97 -23.50 13.32
CA LYS A 93 -6.37 -24.88 12.96
C LYS A 93 -7.49 -24.98 11.90
N SER A 94 -7.56 -24.03 10.98
CA SER A 94 -8.47 -24.10 9.83
C SER A 94 -8.10 -25.28 8.93
N SER A 95 -9.00 -25.76 8.06
CA SER A 95 -8.63 -26.80 7.08
C SER A 95 -7.74 -26.25 5.96
N SER A 96 -6.93 -27.11 5.34
CA SER A 96 -6.05 -26.71 4.22
C SER A 96 -6.85 -26.09 3.06
N ALA A 97 -7.97 -26.72 2.68
CA ALA A 97 -8.86 -26.20 1.64
C ALA A 97 -9.40 -24.80 1.97
N HIS A 98 -9.83 -24.57 3.22
CA HIS A 98 -10.26 -23.24 3.65
C HIS A 98 -9.14 -22.20 3.58
N ARG A 99 -7.95 -22.53 4.09
CA ARG A 99 -6.81 -21.60 4.09
C ARG A 99 -6.37 -21.21 2.69
N ILE A 100 -6.30 -22.18 1.78
CA ILE A 100 -5.92 -21.95 0.38
C ILE A 100 -6.95 -21.03 -0.29
N ALA A 101 -8.25 -21.26 -0.07
CA ALA A 101 -9.31 -20.39 -0.59
C ALA A 101 -9.22 -18.96 -0.04
N ALA A 102 -9.02 -18.81 1.27
CA ALA A 102 -8.87 -17.51 1.93
C ALA A 102 -7.62 -16.74 1.45
N ALA A 103 -6.49 -17.44 1.31
CA ALA A 103 -5.23 -16.89 0.83
C ALA A 103 -5.34 -16.43 -0.63
N ALA A 104 -5.90 -17.26 -1.52
CA ALA A 104 -6.13 -16.90 -2.92
C ALA A 104 -7.06 -15.71 -3.06
N ALA A 105 -8.18 -15.68 -2.32
CA ALA A 105 -9.13 -14.57 -2.37
C ALA A 105 -8.50 -13.25 -1.88
N SER A 106 -7.74 -13.29 -0.78
CA SER A 106 -7.09 -12.11 -0.20
C SER A 106 -5.99 -11.55 -1.14
N GLU A 107 -5.20 -12.43 -1.74
CA GLU A 107 -4.15 -12.04 -2.69
C GLU A 107 -4.76 -11.51 -4.00
N LEU A 108 -5.87 -12.08 -4.49
CA LEU A 108 -6.59 -11.58 -5.67
C LEU A 108 -7.19 -10.19 -5.45
N ILE A 109 -7.81 -9.91 -4.30
CA ILE A 109 -8.29 -8.56 -3.96
C ILE A 109 -7.13 -7.56 -3.95
N HIS A 110 -5.99 -7.97 -3.41
CA HIS A 110 -4.81 -7.11 -3.43
C HIS A 110 -4.32 -6.83 -4.84
N ASN A 111 -4.19 -7.85 -5.69
CA ASN A 111 -3.76 -7.64 -7.07
C ASN A 111 -4.80 -6.81 -7.87
N ALA A 112 -6.10 -6.97 -7.60
CA ALA A 112 -7.13 -6.10 -8.15
C ALA A 112 -6.91 -4.63 -7.75
N SER A 113 -6.62 -4.37 -6.47
CA SER A 113 -6.33 -3.02 -5.99
C SER A 113 -5.09 -2.43 -6.68
N LEU A 114 -4.01 -3.20 -6.83
CA LEU A 114 -2.79 -2.75 -7.53
C LEU A 114 -3.07 -2.31 -8.98
N VAL A 115 -3.83 -3.12 -9.73
CA VAL A 115 -4.15 -2.79 -11.13
C VAL A 115 -5.01 -1.53 -11.22
N HIS A 116 -5.96 -1.35 -10.31
CA HIS A 116 -6.81 -0.16 -10.26
C HIS A 116 -6.06 1.08 -9.77
N ASP A 117 -5.17 0.93 -8.79
CA ASP A 117 -4.30 2.00 -8.29
C ASP A 117 -3.37 2.49 -9.40
N ASP A 118 -2.62 1.59 -10.05
CA ASP A 118 -1.72 1.97 -11.15
C ASP A 118 -2.46 2.76 -12.25
N LEU A 119 -3.72 2.39 -12.54
CA LEU A 119 -4.58 3.09 -13.50
C LEU A 119 -5.01 4.48 -13.02
N CYS A 120 -5.41 4.59 -11.75
CA CYS A 120 -5.88 5.84 -11.13
C CYS A 120 -4.74 6.83 -10.90
N ASP A 121 -3.57 6.34 -10.52
CA ASP A 121 -2.37 7.12 -10.23
C ASP A 121 -1.58 7.47 -11.50
N GLY A 122 -1.76 6.70 -12.58
CA GLY A 122 -1.01 6.87 -13.81
C GLY A 122 0.40 6.28 -13.74
N ASP A 123 0.60 5.27 -12.89
CA ASP A 123 1.89 4.61 -12.70
C ASP A 123 2.21 3.74 -13.90
N SER A 124 3.22 4.11 -14.67
CA SER A 124 3.57 3.40 -15.90
C SER A 124 4.27 2.07 -15.68
N GLU A 125 4.81 1.83 -14.48
CA GLU A 125 5.60 0.66 -14.14
C GLU A 125 5.22 0.10 -12.78
N ARG A 126 5.24 -1.23 -12.67
CA ARG A 126 5.10 -1.99 -11.42
C ARG A 126 6.10 -3.12 -11.39
N ARG A 127 6.86 -3.25 -10.30
CA ARG A 127 7.89 -4.31 -10.12
C ARG A 127 8.92 -4.33 -11.27
N GLY A 128 9.27 -3.16 -11.80
CA GLY A 128 10.19 -3.01 -12.93
C GLY A 128 9.63 -3.49 -14.28
N GLN A 129 8.32 -3.71 -14.38
CA GLN A 129 7.62 -4.09 -15.60
C GLN A 129 6.55 -3.05 -15.94
N PRO A 130 6.15 -2.88 -17.22
CA PRO A 130 5.04 -1.99 -17.57
C PRO A 130 3.76 -2.37 -16.83
N SER A 131 3.07 -1.39 -16.25
CA SER A 131 1.75 -1.61 -15.63
C SER A 131 0.72 -2.04 -16.68
N VAL A 132 -0.39 -2.66 -16.26
CA VAL A 132 -1.40 -3.20 -17.19
C VAL A 132 -1.95 -2.12 -18.13
N TRP A 133 -2.26 -0.92 -17.60
CA TRP A 133 -2.81 0.15 -18.42
C TRP A 133 -1.80 0.71 -19.41
N LYS A 134 -0.50 0.63 -19.09
CA LYS A 134 0.59 1.07 -19.95
C LYS A 134 0.92 0.05 -21.03
N ARG A 135 0.89 -1.23 -20.69
CA ARG A 135 1.14 -2.34 -21.62
C ARG A 135 0.02 -2.51 -22.63
N ASP A 136 -1.23 -2.51 -22.15
CA ASP A 136 -2.42 -2.72 -22.96
C ASP A 136 -3.13 -1.38 -23.19
N ASN A 137 -4.15 -1.06 -22.40
CA ASN A 137 -4.81 0.25 -22.36
C ASN A 137 -5.64 0.40 -21.07
N ARG A 138 -6.14 1.61 -20.83
CA ARG A 138 -6.95 1.96 -19.64
C ARG A 138 -8.20 1.08 -19.49
N GLY A 139 -8.89 0.77 -20.59
CA GLY A 139 -10.10 -0.07 -20.57
C GLY A 139 -9.81 -1.51 -20.17
N VAL A 140 -8.74 -2.10 -20.73
CA VAL A 140 -8.29 -3.45 -20.35
C VAL A 140 -7.85 -3.48 -18.89
N ALA A 141 -7.13 -2.47 -18.40
CA ALA A 141 -6.73 -2.40 -16.99
C ALA A 141 -7.93 -2.36 -16.03
N LEU A 142 -8.94 -1.53 -16.33
CA LEU A 142 -10.18 -1.47 -15.55
C LEU A 142 -10.82 -2.87 -15.45
N CYS A 143 -11.07 -3.52 -16.60
CA CYS A 143 -11.66 -4.85 -16.65
C CYS A 143 -10.78 -5.92 -16.00
N THR A 144 -9.45 -5.76 -16.03
CA THR A 144 -8.50 -6.69 -15.40
C THR A 144 -8.64 -6.64 -13.89
N GLY A 145 -8.73 -5.46 -13.29
CA GLY A 145 -8.98 -5.33 -11.85
C GLY A 145 -10.36 -5.88 -11.46
N ASP A 146 -11.39 -5.64 -12.26
CA ASP A 146 -12.73 -6.21 -12.04
C ASP A 146 -12.73 -7.75 -12.13
N LEU A 147 -11.98 -8.31 -13.08
CA LEU A 147 -11.82 -9.75 -13.22
C LEU A 147 -11.08 -10.36 -12.02
N LEU A 148 -10.01 -9.73 -11.54
CA LEU A 148 -9.29 -10.18 -10.35
C LEU A 148 -10.17 -10.11 -9.09
N LEU A 149 -10.96 -9.03 -8.94
CA LEU A 149 -11.89 -8.88 -7.83
C LEU A 149 -13.00 -9.94 -7.87
N THR A 150 -13.59 -10.20 -9.03
CA THR A 150 -14.60 -11.26 -9.19
C THR A 150 -14.01 -12.66 -9.00
N ALA A 151 -12.76 -12.88 -9.44
CA ALA A 151 -12.02 -14.11 -9.19
C ALA A 151 -11.79 -14.36 -7.69
N ALA A 152 -11.59 -13.31 -6.88
CA ALA A 152 -11.45 -13.45 -5.44
C ALA A 152 -12.69 -14.05 -4.79
N PHE A 153 -13.89 -13.57 -5.18
CA PHE A 153 -15.15 -14.15 -4.70
C PHE A 153 -15.33 -15.59 -5.19
N ARG A 154 -14.90 -15.91 -6.41
CA ARG A 154 -14.91 -17.30 -6.91
C ARG A 154 -13.94 -18.20 -6.12
N ALA A 155 -12.75 -17.71 -5.77
CA ALA A 155 -11.79 -18.46 -4.97
C ALA A 155 -12.36 -18.81 -3.58
N ALA A 156 -13.11 -17.90 -2.96
CA ALA A 156 -13.77 -18.14 -1.68
C ALA A 156 -14.77 -19.31 -1.72
N LEU A 157 -15.37 -19.60 -2.89
CA LEU A 157 -16.31 -20.72 -3.05
C LEU A 157 -15.63 -22.09 -2.97
N TYR A 158 -14.30 -22.16 -3.11
CA TYR A 158 -13.51 -23.39 -2.97
C TYR A 158 -13.15 -23.72 -1.51
N SER A 159 -13.72 -23.01 -0.54
CA SER A 159 -13.64 -23.41 0.86
C SER A 159 -14.22 -24.80 1.10
N ASP A 160 -13.87 -25.41 2.22
CA ASP A 160 -14.22 -26.79 2.56
C ASP A 160 -15.70 -27.03 2.87
N GLN A 161 -16.40 -26.02 3.40
CA GLN A 161 -17.82 -26.11 3.79
C GLN A 161 -18.61 -24.90 3.28
N PRO A 162 -19.88 -25.07 2.87
CA PRO A 162 -20.71 -23.94 2.40
C PRO A 162 -20.79 -22.76 3.38
N LYS A 163 -20.85 -23.04 4.69
CA LYS A 163 -20.85 -22.01 5.74
C LYS A 163 -19.57 -21.18 5.76
N ASN A 164 -18.43 -21.83 5.50
CA ASN A 164 -17.12 -21.20 5.49
C ASN A 164 -16.95 -20.35 4.21
N SER A 165 -17.43 -20.85 3.06
CA SER A 165 -17.47 -20.05 1.82
C SER A 165 -18.35 -18.81 1.99
N LEU A 166 -19.53 -18.93 2.63
CA LEU A 166 -20.40 -17.80 2.91
C LEU A 166 -19.72 -16.77 3.83
N ALA A 167 -19.10 -17.23 4.93
CA ALA A 167 -18.38 -16.36 5.86
C ALA A 167 -17.21 -15.63 5.18
N LEU A 168 -16.45 -16.33 4.33
CA LEU A 168 -15.40 -15.71 3.52
C LEU A 168 -15.96 -14.63 2.59
N VAL A 169 -17.02 -14.93 1.83
CA VAL A 169 -17.64 -13.94 0.94
C VAL A 169 -18.12 -12.71 1.72
N GLN A 170 -18.78 -12.89 2.86
CA GLN A 170 -19.22 -11.79 3.72
C GLN A 170 -18.03 -10.90 4.13
N LEU A 171 -16.96 -11.49 4.66
CA LEU A 171 -15.77 -10.75 5.06
C LEU A 171 -15.09 -10.05 3.87
N LEU A 172 -14.96 -10.74 2.73
CA LEU A 172 -14.37 -10.17 1.50
C LEU A 172 -15.17 -8.95 1.03
N THR A 173 -16.51 -9.02 1.05
CA THR A 173 -17.36 -7.87 0.66
C THR A 173 -17.21 -6.70 1.63
N GLU A 174 -17.15 -6.96 2.93
CA GLU A 174 -16.98 -5.91 3.94
C GLU A 174 -15.62 -5.21 3.80
N ARG A 175 -14.52 -5.98 3.75
CA ARG A 175 -13.17 -5.44 3.66
C ARG A 175 -12.92 -4.75 2.32
N SER A 176 -13.37 -5.34 1.22
CA SER A 176 -13.24 -4.69 -0.11
C SER A 176 -14.05 -3.39 -0.15
N GLY A 177 -15.25 -3.36 0.43
CA GLY A 177 -16.05 -2.15 0.54
C GLY A 177 -15.35 -1.03 1.31
N GLN A 178 -14.67 -1.37 2.42
CA GLN A 178 -13.86 -0.42 3.19
C GLN A 178 -12.69 0.15 2.37
N VAL A 179 -11.96 -0.70 1.65
CA VAL A 179 -10.84 -0.28 0.78
C VAL A 179 -11.31 0.65 -0.33
N ILE A 180 -12.39 0.27 -1.03
CA ILE A 180 -12.98 1.06 -2.11
C ILE A 180 -13.47 2.41 -1.57
N ALA A 181 -14.14 2.42 -0.41
CA ALA A 181 -14.58 3.66 0.23
C ALA A 181 -13.39 4.56 0.59
N GLY A 182 -12.33 4.01 1.19
CA GLY A 182 -11.10 4.73 1.50
C GLY A 182 -10.46 5.35 0.26
N GLN A 183 -10.27 4.55 -0.79
CA GLN A 183 -9.73 5.03 -2.06
C GLN A 183 -10.61 6.11 -2.70
N SER A 184 -11.93 5.98 -2.62
CA SER A 184 -12.86 6.98 -3.18
C SER A 184 -12.75 8.35 -2.49
N ILE A 185 -12.48 8.38 -1.18
CA ILE A 185 -12.27 9.62 -0.42
C ILE A 185 -11.00 10.32 -0.90
N GLU A 186 -9.93 9.57 -1.16
CA GLU A 186 -8.68 10.11 -1.70
C GLU A 186 -8.89 10.65 -3.12
N LEU A 187 -9.48 9.88 -4.02
CA LEU A 187 -9.73 10.28 -5.40
C LEU A 187 -10.63 11.53 -5.50
N ALA A 188 -11.70 11.59 -4.71
CA ALA A 188 -12.60 12.77 -4.68
C ALA A 188 -11.88 14.03 -4.19
N SER A 189 -10.85 13.89 -3.36
CA SER A 189 -10.10 15.00 -2.78
C SER A 189 -8.96 15.51 -3.68
N ARG A 190 -8.57 14.74 -4.71
CA ARG A 190 -7.50 15.13 -5.63
C ARG A 190 -7.83 16.32 -6.52
N GLY A 191 -9.12 16.67 -6.70
CA GLY A 191 -9.58 17.85 -7.41
C GLY A 191 -9.14 17.91 -8.88
N SER A 192 -10.07 17.63 -9.80
CA SER A 192 -10.13 18.13 -11.20
C SER A 192 -8.82 18.54 -11.90
N ASN A 193 -7.78 17.71 -11.89
CA ASN A 193 -6.62 17.89 -12.76
C ASN A 193 -6.80 17.20 -14.11
N ASP A 194 -7.89 16.44 -14.28
CA ASP A 194 -8.37 16.04 -15.59
C ASP A 194 -9.01 17.24 -16.30
N ILE A 195 -8.52 17.44 -17.51
CA ILE A 195 -8.76 18.54 -18.45
C ILE A 195 -10.27 18.63 -18.78
N ASP A 196 -11.05 19.39 -18.00
CA ASP A 196 -12.16 20.25 -18.49
C ASP A 196 -12.98 20.96 -17.40
N PHE A 197 -12.79 20.67 -16.10
CA PHE A 197 -13.60 21.30 -15.06
C PHE A 197 -12.95 22.55 -14.46
N GLN A 198 -12.59 23.52 -15.31
CA GLN A 198 -12.45 24.91 -14.85
C GLN A 198 -13.84 25.45 -14.56
N ARG A 199 -14.34 25.29 -13.34
CA ARG A 199 -15.34 26.23 -12.79
C ARG A 199 -15.34 26.23 -11.27
N THR A 200 -14.90 27.39 -10.77
CA THR A 200 -15.34 28.02 -9.53
C THR A 200 -15.13 27.22 -8.24
N THR A 201 -13.97 27.41 -7.61
CA THR A 201 -13.85 28.11 -6.31
C THR A 201 -12.41 28.02 -5.82
N HIS A 202 -11.92 29.06 -5.16
CA HIS A 202 -10.74 29.02 -4.31
C HIS A 202 -10.98 28.03 -3.16
N HIS A 203 -10.95 26.73 -3.42
CA HIS A 203 -10.78 25.74 -2.38
C HIS A 203 -9.32 25.84 -1.93
N GLN A 204 -9.09 26.67 -0.91
CA GLN A 204 -7.97 26.46 0.00
C GLN A 204 -7.93 24.95 0.27
N ARG A 205 -6.86 24.26 -0.15
CA ARG A 205 -6.63 22.85 0.19
C ARG A 205 -6.57 22.76 1.72
N LEU A 206 -7.72 22.57 2.36
CA LEU A 206 -7.81 22.47 3.81
C LEU A 206 -7.13 21.16 4.21
N VAL A 207 -6.07 21.25 4.99
CA VAL A 207 -5.46 20.08 5.62
C VAL A 207 -6.54 19.40 6.46
N PRO A 208 -6.84 18.10 6.22
CA PRO A 208 -7.88 17.41 6.95
C PRO A 208 -7.58 17.38 8.45
N SER A 209 -8.64 17.31 9.26
CA SER A 209 -8.48 17.05 10.69
C SER A 209 -7.73 15.73 10.91
N PHE A 210 -7.07 15.58 12.06
CA PHE A 210 -6.35 14.33 12.38
C PHE A 210 -7.24 13.10 12.25
N THR A 211 -8.49 13.22 12.70
CA THR A 211 -9.49 12.16 12.61
C THR A 211 -9.80 11.79 11.17
N LYS A 212 -9.96 12.77 10.27
CA LYS A 212 -10.22 12.49 8.85
C LYS A 212 -9.00 11.86 8.17
N TYR A 213 -7.80 12.33 8.47
CA TYR A 213 -6.55 11.72 8.00
C TYR A 213 -6.44 10.26 8.43
N LEU A 214 -6.66 10.01 9.73
CA LEU A 214 -6.62 8.66 10.29
C LEU A 214 -7.71 7.76 9.69
N GLN A 215 -8.93 8.27 9.52
CA GLN A 215 -10.03 7.53 8.89
C GLN A 215 -9.69 7.12 7.45
N ALA A 216 -9.19 8.04 6.62
CA ALA A 216 -8.80 7.74 5.25
C ALA A 216 -7.66 6.71 5.19
N THR A 217 -6.59 6.95 5.98
CA THR A 217 -5.43 6.06 6.08
C THR A 217 -5.83 4.64 6.50
N LEU A 218 -6.65 4.53 7.54
CA LEU A 218 -7.09 3.24 8.06
C LEU A 218 -8.04 2.56 7.09
N ALA A 219 -8.95 3.27 6.41
CA ALA A 219 -9.90 2.67 5.49
C ALA A 219 -9.24 2.01 4.26
N LYS A 220 -8.10 2.54 3.79
CA LYS A 220 -7.39 1.99 2.62
C LYS A 220 -6.52 0.79 2.99
N THR A 221 -5.62 0.97 3.94
CA THR A 221 -4.48 0.04 4.13
C THR A 221 -4.79 -1.04 5.17
N ALA A 222 -5.49 -0.70 6.27
CA ALA A 222 -5.73 -1.65 7.35
C ALA A 222 -6.62 -2.85 6.94
N PRO A 223 -7.72 -2.68 6.19
CA PRO A 223 -8.55 -3.80 5.73
C PRO A 223 -7.77 -4.83 4.91
N LEU A 224 -6.84 -4.39 4.05
CA LEU A 224 -6.02 -5.31 3.24
C LEU A 224 -4.97 -6.09 4.05
N ILE A 225 -4.65 -5.63 5.26
CA ILE A 225 -3.77 -6.34 6.20
C ILE A 225 -4.61 -7.28 7.08
N ALA A 226 -5.77 -6.82 7.55
CA ALA A 226 -6.66 -7.61 8.40
C ALA A 226 -7.26 -8.79 7.64
N LEU A 227 -7.70 -8.56 6.39
CA LEU A 227 -8.40 -9.53 5.55
C LEU A 227 -7.70 -10.90 5.50
N PRO A 228 -6.43 -11.05 5.09
CA PRO A 228 -5.80 -12.37 5.03
C PRO A 228 -5.76 -13.07 6.39
N LEU A 229 -5.54 -12.32 7.47
CA LEU A 229 -5.45 -12.85 8.83
C LEU A 229 -6.81 -13.36 9.31
N GLU A 230 -7.86 -12.55 9.17
CA GLU A 230 -9.23 -12.87 9.58
C GLU A 230 -9.81 -13.98 8.71
N ALA A 231 -9.71 -13.83 7.38
CA ALA A 231 -10.33 -14.73 6.41
C ALA A 231 -9.91 -16.18 6.65
N ALA A 232 -8.61 -16.44 6.78
CA ALA A 232 -8.14 -17.80 6.99
C ALA A 232 -8.41 -18.32 8.41
N ALA A 233 -8.48 -17.44 9.42
CA ALA A 233 -8.74 -17.83 10.80
C ALA A 233 -10.21 -18.20 11.05
N LEU A 234 -11.15 -17.62 10.30
CA LEU A 234 -12.59 -17.88 10.41
C LEU A 234 -12.99 -19.34 10.17
N GLY A 235 -12.26 -20.08 9.33
CA GLY A 235 -12.46 -21.51 9.14
C GLY A 235 -11.92 -22.40 10.25
N GLY A 236 -11.40 -21.80 11.33
CA GLY A 236 -10.74 -22.45 12.45
C GLY A 236 -11.41 -22.14 13.78
N ASN A 237 -10.61 -22.02 14.84
CA ASN A 237 -11.06 -21.82 16.22
C ASN A 237 -10.80 -20.40 16.76
N ILE A 238 -10.79 -19.39 15.88
CA ILE A 238 -10.63 -17.99 16.30
C ILE A 238 -11.82 -17.52 17.13
N THR A 239 -11.54 -16.76 18.19
CA THR A 239 -12.56 -16.09 19.02
C THR A 239 -12.82 -14.66 18.55
N GLU A 240 -14.00 -14.10 18.84
CA GLU A 240 -14.32 -12.69 18.55
C GLU A 240 -13.25 -11.73 19.10
N ARG A 241 -12.82 -11.95 20.34
CA ARG A 241 -11.75 -11.17 20.98
C ARG A 241 -10.41 -11.24 20.23
N GLN A 242 -10.07 -12.38 19.63
CA GLN A 242 -8.86 -12.51 18.83
C GLN A 242 -9.02 -11.85 17.46
N CYS A 243 -10.22 -11.92 16.87
CA CYS A 243 -10.55 -11.20 15.64
C CYS A 243 -10.38 -9.68 15.83
N GLU A 244 -10.95 -9.11 16.90
CA GLU A 244 -10.76 -7.70 17.27
C GLU A 244 -9.28 -7.34 17.46
N GLN A 245 -8.48 -8.26 18.00
CA GLN A 245 -7.04 -8.02 18.17
C GLN A 245 -6.29 -8.03 16.84
N LEU A 246 -6.66 -8.90 15.89
CA LEU A 246 -6.12 -8.87 14.53
C LEU A 246 -6.46 -7.56 13.82
N GLN A 247 -7.68 -7.03 13.99
CA GLN A 247 -8.07 -5.73 13.45
C GLN A 247 -7.22 -4.61 14.02
N ARG A 248 -7.09 -4.53 15.35
CA ARG A 248 -6.25 -3.51 16.00
C ARG A 248 -4.78 -3.63 15.61
N PHE A 249 -4.30 -4.84 15.36
CA PHE A 249 -2.96 -5.07 14.84
C PHE A 249 -2.85 -4.53 13.41
N ALA A 250 -3.81 -4.86 12.53
CA ALA A 250 -3.86 -4.37 11.16
C ALA A 250 -3.96 -2.84 11.08
N GLU A 251 -4.72 -2.19 11.96
CA GLU A 251 -4.77 -0.73 12.08
C GLU A 251 -3.42 -0.12 12.48
N ALA A 252 -2.74 -0.74 13.44
CA ALA A 252 -1.43 -0.29 13.90
C ALA A 252 -0.37 -0.42 12.78
N VAL A 253 -0.35 -1.55 12.07
CA VAL A 253 0.56 -1.78 10.93
C VAL A 253 0.20 -0.86 9.77
N GLY A 254 -1.09 -0.73 9.43
CA GLY A 254 -1.55 0.09 8.32
C GLY A 254 -1.21 1.57 8.49
N LEU A 255 -1.39 2.10 9.71
CA LEU A 255 -0.97 3.47 10.03
C LEU A 255 0.55 3.65 9.95
N ALA A 256 1.32 2.70 10.49
CA ALA A 256 2.78 2.77 10.41
C ALA A 256 3.27 2.73 8.96
N TYR A 257 2.71 1.80 8.16
CA TYR A 257 3.01 1.65 6.74
C TYR A 257 2.77 2.96 6.00
N GLN A 258 1.57 3.54 6.10
CA GLN A 258 1.23 4.76 5.35
C GLN A 258 2.18 5.90 5.68
N ILE A 259 2.51 6.10 6.95
CA ILE A 259 3.43 7.16 7.35
C ILE A 259 4.84 6.91 6.80
N ILE A 260 5.31 5.66 6.79
CA ILE A 260 6.64 5.31 6.26
C ILE A 260 6.67 5.48 4.73
N ASP A 261 5.60 5.08 4.04
CA ASP A 261 5.46 5.23 2.58
C ASP A 261 5.49 6.70 2.18
N ASP A 262 4.70 7.52 2.87
CA ASP A 262 4.68 8.98 2.68
C ASP A 262 6.04 9.65 3.02
N LEU A 263 6.89 8.99 3.82
CA LEU A 263 8.26 9.46 4.06
C LEU A 263 9.22 9.04 2.93
N ASP A 264 9.04 7.86 2.33
CA ASP A 264 9.82 7.41 1.17
C ASP A 264 9.64 8.37 -0.04
N ASP A 265 8.46 8.96 -0.19
CA ASP A 265 8.18 9.97 -1.23
C ASP A 265 9.02 11.27 -1.10
N LEU A 266 9.51 11.58 0.11
CA LEU A 266 10.34 12.76 0.38
C LEU A 266 11.79 12.56 -0.04
N ASP A 267 12.28 11.31 -0.05
CA ASP A 267 13.66 10.97 -0.38
C ASP A 267 13.96 11.05 -1.89
N SER A 268 12.97 11.45 -2.70
CA SER A 268 13.17 11.80 -4.10
C SER A 268 14.02 13.09 -4.24
N PRO A 269 14.99 13.15 -5.17
CA PRO A 269 16.08 14.15 -5.20
C PRO A 269 15.68 15.62 -5.50
N CYS A 270 14.40 15.98 -5.44
CA CYS A 270 13.91 17.32 -5.75
C CYS A 270 13.65 18.15 -4.47
N SER A 271 14.33 19.29 -4.32
CA SER A 271 14.16 20.21 -3.18
C SER A 271 12.74 20.78 -3.02
N GLN A 272 11.90 20.70 -4.07
CA GLN A 272 10.49 21.10 -4.03
C GLN A 272 9.65 20.16 -3.13
N HIS A 273 10.09 18.92 -2.92
CA HIS A 273 9.40 17.89 -2.13
C HIS A 273 9.41 18.14 -0.61
N LEU A 274 10.04 19.22 -0.16
CA LEU A 274 10.01 19.59 1.25
C LEU A 274 8.88 20.56 1.60
N GLN A 275 8.07 20.99 0.63
CA GLN A 275 6.89 21.84 0.88
C GLN A 275 5.59 21.02 0.93
N PRO A 276 4.71 21.26 1.92
CA PRO A 276 3.49 20.47 2.11
C PRO A 276 2.48 20.59 0.96
N ASP A 277 2.43 21.73 0.26
CA ASP A 277 1.41 22.00 -0.77
C ASP A 277 1.56 21.14 -2.04
N HIS A 278 2.73 20.54 -2.25
CA HIS A 278 2.98 19.60 -3.34
C HIS A 278 2.34 18.23 -3.12
N TYR A 279 1.98 17.89 -1.88
CA TYR A 279 1.41 16.60 -1.54
C TYR A 279 -0.10 16.65 -1.46
N HIS A 280 -0.71 15.47 -1.65
CA HIS A 280 -2.13 15.29 -1.42
C HIS A 280 -2.50 15.60 0.04
N CYS A 281 -3.71 16.10 0.30
CA CYS A 281 -4.10 16.53 1.64
C CYS A 281 -4.14 15.38 2.67
N TYR A 282 -4.27 14.13 2.21
CA TYR A 282 -4.21 12.92 3.03
C TYR A 282 -2.81 12.33 3.17
N HIS A 283 -1.78 12.92 2.57
CA HIS A 283 -0.39 12.53 2.79
C HIS A 283 0.06 12.91 4.21
N ALA A 284 0.94 12.12 4.81
CA ALA A 284 1.45 12.36 6.16
C ALA A 284 2.22 13.68 6.24
N TRP A 285 2.89 14.11 5.16
CA TRP A 285 3.74 15.31 5.18
C TRP A 285 2.99 16.60 5.56
N PRO A 286 1.91 17.03 4.87
CA PRO A 286 1.07 18.16 5.30
C PRO A 286 0.60 18.06 6.74
N ARG A 287 0.29 16.84 7.20
CA ARG A 287 -0.24 16.62 8.55
C ARG A 287 0.79 16.84 9.64
N HIS A 288 2.04 16.45 9.40
CA HIS A 288 3.10 16.56 10.39
C HIS A 288 3.83 17.92 10.32
N TRP A 289 3.58 18.71 9.27
CA TRP A 289 4.12 20.05 9.10
C TRP A 289 3.78 20.98 10.29
N PRO A 290 4.73 21.80 10.75
CA PRO A 290 4.48 22.72 11.86
C PRO A 290 3.51 23.84 11.48
N VAL A 291 2.66 24.25 12.43
CA VAL A 291 1.68 25.33 12.25
C VAL A 291 2.34 26.70 12.03
N ARG A 292 3.56 26.91 12.54
CA ARG A 292 4.32 28.15 12.40
C ARG A 292 5.74 27.85 11.87
N PRO A 293 5.89 27.48 10.58
CA PRO A 293 7.18 27.09 10.01
C PRO A 293 8.20 28.25 10.03
N GLN A 294 7.73 29.49 9.87
CA GLN A 294 8.56 30.70 9.85
C GLN A 294 9.32 30.93 11.17
N GLN A 295 8.90 30.32 12.28
CA GLN A 295 9.54 30.43 13.59
C GLN A 295 10.59 29.35 13.84
N LEU A 296 10.87 28.49 12.87
CA LEU A 296 11.72 27.31 13.02
C LEU A 296 12.89 27.37 12.03
N ALA A 297 14.09 27.08 12.52
CA ALA A 297 15.29 27.00 11.69
C ALA A 297 15.19 25.87 10.64
N ASN A 298 14.54 24.75 10.97
CA ASN A 298 14.33 23.63 10.05
C ASN A 298 12.93 22.99 10.26
N PRO A 299 11.88 23.51 9.59
CA PRO A 299 10.51 23.01 9.69
C PRO A 299 10.35 21.56 9.20
N ALA A 300 11.03 21.20 8.11
CA ALA A 300 11.00 19.87 7.52
C ALA A 300 11.54 18.81 8.48
N SER A 301 12.67 19.08 9.13
CA SER A 301 13.24 18.21 10.16
C SER A 301 12.28 18.04 11.35
N GLN A 302 11.51 19.07 11.73
CA GLN A 302 10.50 18.91 12.78
C GLN A 302 9.30 18.06 12.31
N ALA A 303 8.83 18.24 11.08
CA ALA A 303 7.74 17.46 10.50
C ALA A 303 8.12 15.97 10.44
N MET A 304 9.32 15.67 9.93
CA MET A 304 9.84 14.31 9.84
C MET A 304 10.03 13.66 11.22
N ARG A 305 10.49 14.41 12.25
CA ARG A 305 10.54 13.91 13.65
C ARG A 305 9.16 13.55 14.21
N ARG A 306 8.12 14.29 13.83
CA ARG A 306 6.75 14.01 14.28
C ARG A 306 6.19 12.77 13.57
N ALA A 307 6.37 12.68 12.26
CA ALA A 307 5.95 11.54 11.45
C ALA A 307 6.61 10.25 11.96
N THR A 308 7.94 10.24 12.11
CA THR A 308 8.69 9.07 12.59
C THR A 308 8.27 8.64 14.00
N ARG A 309 7.97 9.59 14.90
CA ARG A 309 7.43 9.29 16.24
C ARG A 309 6.07 8.62 16.18
N HIS A 310 5.16 9.09 15.32
CA HIS A 310 3.83 8.49 15.17
C HIS A 310 3.91 7.09 14.55
N ALA A 311 4.76 6.89 13.54
CA ALA A 311 5.04 5.57 12.95
C ALA A 311 5.62 4.61 14.00
N SER A 312 6.63 5.04 14.77
CA SER A 312 7.22 4.22 15.84
C SER A 312 6.19 3.86 16.91
N ALA A 313 5.32 4.79 17.31
CA ALA A 313 4.27 4.53 18.28
C ALA A 313 3.22 3.52 17.74
N ALA A 314 2.93 3.56 16.44
CA ALA A 314 2.06 2.60 15.78
C ALA A 314 2.70 1.20 15.76
N LEU A 315 3.97 1.08 15.39
CA LEU A 315 4.70 -0.20 15.43
C LEU A 315 4.74 -0.80 16.85
N SER A 316 5.02 0.01 17.88
CA SER A 316 5.02 -0.46 19.27
C SER A 316 3.64 -0.93 19.77
N ARG A 317 2.54 -0.38 19.24
CA ARG A 317 1.19 -0.94 19.49
C ARG A 317 1.03 -2.32 18.83
N GLY A 318 1.58 -2.49 17.62
CA GLY A 318 1.65 -3.79 16.95
C GLY A 318 2.37 -4.84 17.81
N ASP A 319 3.55 -4.51 18.34
CA ASP A 319 4.34 -5.42 19.19
C ASP A 319 3.56 -5.89 20.41
N ALA A 320 2.87 -4.97 21.09
CA ALA A 320 2.07 -5.28 22.28
C ALA A 320 0.88 -6.22 21.97
N LEU A 321 0.38 -6.22 20.74
CA LEU A 321 -0.71 -7.10 20.30
C LEU A 321 -0.22 -8.49 19.90
N ILE A 322 1.00 -8.60 19.34
CA ILE A 322 1.55 -9.88 18.89
C ILE A 322 1.58 -10.95 19.98
N GLN A 323 1.86 -10.54 21.23
CA GLN A 323 1.92 -11.44 22.38
C GLN A 323 0.59 -12.18 22.66
N ARG A 324 -0.51 -11.77 22.02
CA ARG A 324 -1.85 -12.34 22.19
C ARG A 324 -2.20 -13.40 21.14
N PHE A 325 -1.36 -13.60 20.13
CA PHE A 325 -1.58 -14.57 19.06
C PHE A 325 -0.75 -15.85 19.27
N PRO A 326 -1.16 -16.99 18.68
CA PRO A 326 -0.36 -18.20 18.71
C PRO A 326 1.04 -17.96 18.12
N GLU A 327 2.04 -18.67 18.64
CA GLU A 327 3.46 -18.47 18.31
C GLU A 327 3.73 -18.51 16.79
N THR A 328 3.14 -19.47 16.08
CA THR A 328 3.26 -19.63 14.62
C THR A 328 2.92 -18.36 13.86
N LEU A 329 1.85 -17.67 14.26
CA LEU A 329 1.45 -16.40 13.65
C LEU A 329 2.30 -15.24 14.20
N GLY A 330 2.58 -15.25 15.50
CA GLY A 330 3.34 -14.19 16.16
C GLY A 330 4.74 -13.99 15.57
N VAL A 331 5.45 -15.06 15.20
CA VAL A 331 6.77 -14.97 14.54
C VAL A 331 6.68 -14.24 13.20
N ALA A 332 5.70 -14.58 12.37
CA ALA A 332 5.53 -13.95 11.06
C ALA A 332 5.13 -12.48 11.17
N LEU A 333 4.25 -12.14 12.11
CA LEU A 333 3.85 -10.75 12.36
C LEU A 333 5.01 -9.90 12.90
N LYS A 334 5.94 -10.49 13.67
CA LYS A 334 7.17 -9.79 14.10
C LYS A 334 8.05 -9.42 12.91
N GLU A 335 8.17 -10.29 11.91
CA GLU A 335 8.99 -9.98 10.73
C GLU A 335 8.38 -8.85 9.89
N VAL A 336 7.04 -8.79 9.80
CA VAL A 336 6.33 -7.66 9.18
C VAL A 336 6.67 -6.35 9.90
N LEU A 337 6.59 -6.32 11.22
CA LEU A 337 6.95 -5.13 12.01
C LEU A 337 8.44 -4.79 11.89
N ALA A 338 9.33 -5.79 11.91
CA ALA A 338 10.77 -5.60 11.76
C ALA A 338 11.13 -4.97 10.42
N THR A 339 10.46 -5.39 9.34
CA THR A 339 10.64 -4.80 8.01
C THR A 339 10.27 -3.32 7.98
N LEU A 340 9.12 -2.96 8.58
CA LEU A 340 8.72 -1.55 8.70
C LEU A 340 9.66 -0.76 9.59
N ARG A 341 10.18 -1.37 10.66
CA ARG A 341 11.18 -0.73 11.54
C ARG A 341 12.45 -0.40 10.78
N ARG A 342 12.99 -1.35 9.99
CA ARG A 342 14.18 -1.12 9.16
C ARG A 342 13.98 0.02 8.14
N ARG A 343 12.80 0.12 7.51
CA ARG A 343 12.46 1.27 6.64
C ARG A 343 12.43 2.57 7.44
N LEU A 344 11.79 2.59 8.61
CA LEU A 344 11.70 3.76 9.47
C LEU A 344 13.08 4.22 10.00
N ASP A 345 13.96 3.28 10.33
CA ASP A 345 15.31 3.56 10.84
C ASP A 345 16.17 4.22 9.75
N LYS A 346 16.04 3.83 8.47
CA LYS A 346 16.70 4.51 7.34
C LYS A 346 16.34 5.99 7.30
N HIS A 347 15.04 6.32 7.42
CA HIS A 347 14.57 7.71 7.51
C HIS A 347 15.23 8.46 8.66
N GLN A 348 15.24 7.88 9.86
CA GLN A 348 15.86 8.48 11.04
C GLN A 348 17.36 8.74 10.86
N MET A 349 18.08 7.85 10.17
CA MET A 349 19.50 8.05 9.85
C MET A 349 19.71 9.17 8.83
N THR A 350 18.90 9.23 7.77
CA THR A 350 18.89 10.33 6.79
C THR A 350 18.65 11.67 7.50
N MET A 351 17.75 11.73 8.49
CA MET A 351 17.53 12.94 9.29
C MET A 351 18.76 13.43 10.04
N ALA A 352 19.53 12.51 10.63
CA ALA A 352 20.72 12.85 11.40
C ALA A 352 21.78 13.51 10.51
N ALA A 353 21.93 13.01 9.28
CA ALA A 353 22.84 13.59 8.28
C ALA A 353 22.40 15.01 7.83
N TYR A 354 21.10 15.26 7.64
CA TYR A 354 20.58 16.60 7.33
C TYR A 354 20.74 17.59 8.51
N ALA A 355 20.61 17.12 9.75
CA ALA A 355 20.78 17.95 10.94
C ALA A 355 22.25 18.39 11.11
N ASP A 356 23.21 17.49 10.87
CA ASP A 356 24.64 17.80 10.97
C ASP A 356 25.12 18.77 9.89
N GLN A 357 24.60 18.69 8.65
CA GLN A 357 24.94 19.64 7.57
C GLN A 357 24.42 21.06 7.82
N SER A 358 23.35 21.22 8.60
CA SER A 358 22.82 22.54 9.00
C SER A 358 23.55 23.18 10.20
N SER A 359 24.61 22.54 10.70
CA SER A 359 25.46 23.06 11.80
C SER A 359 26.58 23.97 11.32
N GLU A 360 26.89 24.01 10.03
CA GLU A 360 27.77 25.04 9.48
C GLU A 360 26.98 26.36 9.34
N PRO A 361 27.50 27.48 9.86
CA PRO A 361 26.83 28.75 9.68
C PRO A 361 26.76 29.03 8.18
N HIS A 362 25.55 29.15 7.64
CA HIS A 362 25.30 29.78 6.33
C HIS A 362 25.83 31.22 6.36
N GLN A 363 27.13 31.40 6.17
CA GLN A 363 27.67 32.62 5.57
C GLN A 363 27.45 32.51 4.08
N GLY A 364 26.42 33.23 3.60
CA GLY A 364 26.37 33.64 2.19
C GLY A 364 25.20 33.07 1.40
N ILE A 365 23.98 33.55 1.65
CA ILE A 365 23.03 33.93 0.58
C ILE A 365 22.23 35.14 1.07
N TYR A 366 22.88 36.29 1.19
CA TYR A 366 22.24 37.61 1.24
C TYR A 366 23.19 38.64 0.62
N ALA A 367 23.36 38.58 -0.70
CA ALA A 367 23.84 39.68 -1.51
C ALA A 367 23.58 39.31 -2.97
N MET A 368 22.51 39.85 -3.56
CA MET A 368 22.37 40.21 -4.99
C MET A 368 20.91 40.60 -5.26
N THR A 369 20.45 41.68 -4.62
CA THR A 369 19.37 42.52 -5.17
C THR A 369 19.74 43.97 -4.90
N GLY A 370 20.70 44.45 -5.70
CA GLY A 370 21.02 45.86 -5.83
C GLY A 370 21.25 46.17 -7.30
N GLN A 371 20.49 47.13 -7.83
CA GLN A 371 20.51 47.70 -9.19
C GLN A 371 19.76 46.85 -10.24
N ALA A 372 18.86 47.36 -11.08
CA ALA A 372 18.52 48.74 -11.45
C ALA A 372 17.09 48.81 -12.02
N LEU A 373 16.50 50.00 -11.86
CA LEU A 373 15.26 50.58 -12.40
C LEU A 373 13.92 50.16 -11.78
#